data_AF-A0A7G8DR46-F1
#
_entry.id   AF-A0A7G8DR46-F1
#
_cell.length_a   1.000
_cell.length_b   1.000
_cell.length_c   1.000
_cell.angle_alpha   90.00
_cell.angle_beta   90.00
_cell.angle_gamma   90.00
#
_symmetry.space_group_name_H-M   'P 1'
#
loop_
_entity.id
_entity.type
_entity.pdbx_description
1 polymer ?
#
loop_
_entity_poly.entity_id
_entity_poly.type
_entity_poly.pdbx_seq_one_letter_code
_entity_poly.pdbx_strand_id
1 'polypeptide(L)'
;MKRRSTVSDSMQKRLDKIDALIKRGYTLQRANKLYIEFTSTSNLRLNLLTPWNTPGGFSWIAFFFPYAVCFQIREWSFFYWLALLGTVGCVFPSILNDETIIYSSLILGYLYGCMFPFFRYLAITEGRKEWPRWSSYIGGWIMIYASITPGIVIYNLLNH
;
A
#
# COMPACT_ATOMS: atom_id res chain seq x y z
N MET A 1 -6.02 20.38 12.98
CA MET A 1 -7.01 19.49 12.32
C MET A 1 -7.97 18.99 13.39
N LYS A 2 -9.29 18.86 13.12
CA LYS A 2 -10.23 18.29 14.11
C LYS A 2 -9.84 16.82 14.35
N ARG A 3 -9.69 16.40 15.62
CA ARG A 3 -9.30 15.02 15.99
C ARG A 3 -10.25 14.04 15.31
N ARG A 4 -9.71 13.12 14.51
CA ARG A 4 -10.53 12.14 13.77
C ARG A 4 -10.70 10.90 14.66
N SER A 5 -11.91 10.66 15.15
CA SER A 5 -12.22 9.63 16.18
C SER A 5 -11.83 8.20 15.82
N THR A 6 -11.56 7.91 14.54
CA THR A 6 -11.19 6.58 14.03
C THR A 6 -9.68 6.36 13.88
N VAL A 7 -8.87 7.39 14.09
CA VAL A 7 -7.41 7.37 13.88
C VAL A 7 -6.69 7.31 15.22
N SER A 8 -5.68 6.44 15.34
CA SER A 8 -4.84 6.36 16.56
C SER A 8 -4.01 7.64 16.73
N ASP A 9 -3.68 8.01 17.97
CA ASP A 9 -2.89 9.23 18.24
C ASP A 9 -1.54 9.23 17.51
N SER A 10 -0.88 8.07 17.40
CA SER A 10 0.38 7.92 16.66
C SER A 10 0.21 8.19 15.16
N MET A 11 -0.88 7.69 14.56
CA MET A 11 -1.18 7.96 13.15
C MET A 11 -1.60 9.42 12.96
N GLN A 12 -2.38 9.98 13.89
CA GLN A 12 -2.82 11.37 13.83
C GLN A 12 -1.63 12.33 13.77
N LYS A 13 -0.59 12.12 14.59
CA LYS A 13 0.66 12.91 14.53
C LYS A 13 1.34 12.86 13.16
N ARG A 14 1.31 11.72 12.47
CA ARG A 14 1.87 11.58 11.12
C ARG A 14 1.04 12.35 10.10
N LEU A 15 -0.29 12.24 10.19
CA LEU A 15 -1.20 12.97 9.33
C LEU A 15 -1.06 14.49 9.51
N ASP A 16 -0.86 14.96 10.75
CA ASP A 16 -0.65 16.38 11.03
C ASP A 16 0.66 16.90 10.41
N LYS A 17 1.72 16.08 10.37
CA LYS A 17 2.97 16.42 9.66
C LYS A 17 2.78 16.51 8.15
N ILE A 18 2.01 15.59 7.56
CA ILE A 18 1.66 15.61 6.14
C ILE A 18 0.82 16.87 5.83
N ASP A 19 -0.17 17.18 6.66
CA ASP A 19 -1.03 18.37 6.54
C ASP A 19 -0.23 19.67 6.59
N ALA A 20 0.77 19.74 7.49
CA ALA A 20 1.65 20.89 7.61
C ALA A 20 2.46 21.14 6.33
N LEU A 21 2.89 20.08 5.64
CA LEU A 21 3.59 20.21 4.36
C LEU A 21 2.65 20.59 3.23
N ILE A 22 1.43 20.05 3.21
CA ILE A 22 0.44 20.45 2.21
C ILE A 22 0.11 21.94 2.33
N LYS A 23 -0.03 22.46 3.56
CA LYS A 23 -0.19 23.90 3.83
C LYS A 23 1.01 24.75 3.40
N ARG A 24 2.21 24.17 3.29
CA ARG A 24 3.41 24.83 2.76
C ARG A 24 3.50 24.81 1.24
N GLY A 25 2.50 24.27 0.54
CA GLY A 25 2.46 24.22 -0.92
C GLY A 25 2.80 22.86 -1.53
N TYR A 26 2.94 21.80 -0.73
CA TYR A 26 3.07 20.45 -1.28
C TYR A 26 1.71 19.92 -1.75
N THR A 27 1.69 19.22 -2.87
CA THR A 27 0.52 18.52 -3.40
C THR A 27 0.71 17.02 -3.25
N LEU A 28 -0.30 16.35 -2.71
CA LEU A 28 -0.37 14.90 -2.61
C LEU A 28 -1.45 14.42 -3.58
N GLN A 29 -1.07 13.66 -4.60
CA GLN A 29 -2.00 13.15 -5.60
C GLN A 29 -1.77 11.67 -5.89
N ARG A 30 -2.85 10.96 -6.24
CA ARG A 30 -2.76 9.58 -6.72
C ARG A 30 -2.40 9.60 -8.19
N ALA A 31 -1.20 9.15 -8.54
CA ALA A 31 -0.83 8.97 -9.93
C ALA A 31 -1.31 7.59 -10.40
N ASN A 32 -2.16 7.59 -11.44
CA ASN A 32 -2.70 6.40 -12.12
C ASN A 32 -3.25 5.30 -11.20
N LYS A 33 -3.86 5.66 -10.06
CA LYS A 33 -4.46 4.75 -9.07
C LYS A 33 -3.51 3.71 -8.44
N LEU A 34 -2.23 3.67 -8.85
CA LEU A 34 -1.28 2.62 -8.49
C LEU A 34 -0.17 3.11 -7.55
N TYR A 35 0.12 4.41 -7.55
CA TYR A 35 1.11 5.01 -6.67
C TYR A 35 0.73 6.45 -6.29
N ILE A 36 1.42 7.00 -5.29
CA ILE A 36 1.20 8.37 -4.81
C ILE A 36 2.39 9.22 -5.23
N GLU A 37 2.10 10.41 -5.75
CA GLU A 37 3.07 11.46 -5.97
C GLU A 37 2.91 12.53 -4.88
N PHE A 38 4.03 12.92 -4.27
CA PHE A 38 4.11 14.04 -3.34
C PHE A 38 5.07 15.08 -3.90
N THR A 39 4.52 16.16 -4.42
CA THR A 39 5.22 17.13 -5.25
C THR A 39 5.16 18.50 -4.59
N SER A 40 6.28 19.21 -4.52
CA SER A 40 6.30 20.62 -4.12
C SER A 40 5.70 21.51 -5.21
N THR A 41 5.22 22.71 -4.85
CA THR A 41 4.94 23.82 -5.79
C THR A 41 6.13 24.15 -6.70
N SER A 42 7.35 23.80 -6.29
CA SER A 42 8.58 23.91 -7.09
C SER A 42 8.89 22.69 -7.99
N ASN A 43 7.92 21.78 -8.22
CA ASN A 43 8.08 20.50 -8.92
C ASN A 43 9.09 19.52 -8.30
N LEU A 44 9.60 19.79 -7.10
CA LEU A 44 10.48 18.88 -6.40
C LEU A 44 9.67 17.70 -5.84
N ARG A 45 9.92 16.49 -6.35
CA ARG A 45 9.28 15.25 -5.89
C ARG A 45 9.98 14.73 -4.64
N LEU A 46 9.21 14.50 -3.58
CA LEU A 46 9.70 13.82 -2.39
C LEU A 46 9.69 12.31 -2.61
N ASN A 47 10.83 11.67 -2.40
CA ASN A 47 10.91 10.21 -2.45
C ASN A 47 10.21 9.61 -1.23
N LEU A 48 9.05 8.99 -1.45
CA LEU A 48 8.25 8.37 -0.38
C LEU A 48 8.85 7.06 0.15
N LEU A 49 9.85 6.49 -0.54
CA LEU A 49 10.45 5.20 -0.20
C LEU A 49 11.59 5.31 0.84
N THR A 50 11.95 6.52 1.26
CA THR A 50 12.89 6.80 2.34
C THR A 50 12.13 7.25 3.59
N PRO A 51 11.59 6.30 4.39
CA PRO A 51 10.67 6.63 5.49
C PRO A 51 11.31 7.55 6.54
N TRP A 52 12.63 7.51 6.69
CA TRP A 52 13.39 8.35 7.63
C TRP A 52 13.42 9.83 7.23
N ASN A 53 13.32 10.12 5.93
CA ASN A 53 13.37 11.47 5.37
C ASN A 53 11.99 12.01 5.00
N THR A 54 10.93 11.25 5.27
CA THR A 54 9.56 11.63 4.92
C THR A 54 8.70 11.91 6.14
N PRO A 55 7.75 12.86 6.05
CA PRO A 55 6.87 13.24 7.16
C PRO A 55 5.97 12.09 7.64
N GLY A 56 5.62 11.16 6.75
CA GLY A 56 4.76 10.01 7.04
C GLY A 56 5.44 8.94 7.88
N GLY A 57 6.77 8.83 7.79
CA GLY A 57 7.55 7.80 8.46
C GLY A 57 7.23 6.38 7.98
N PHE A 58 7.78 5.38 8.68
CA PHE A 58 7.49 3.97 8.41
C PHE A 58 6.32 3.45 9.24
N SER A 59 5.37 2.75 8.62
CA SER A 59 4.23 2.13 9.29
C SER A 59 4.44 0.62 9.45
N TRP A 60 4.84 0.19 10.64
CA TRP A 60 5.03 -1.22 10.97
C TRP A 60 3.78 -2.08 10.79
N ILE A 61 2.60 -1.53 11.09
CA ILE A 61 1.34 -2.27 10.89
C ILE A 61 1.07 -2.50 9.40
N ALA A 62 1.40 -1.54 8.54
CA ALA A 62 1.26 -1.71 7.09
C ALA A 62 2.37 -2.59 6.50
N PHE A 63 3.52 -2.70 7.18
CA PHE A 63 4.57 -3.63 6.79
C PHE A 63 4.17 -5.09 7.02
N PHE A 64 3.68 -5.43 8.22
CA PHE A 64 3.29 -6.80 8.55
C PHE A 64 1.89 -7.17 8.08
N PHE A 65 0.97 -6.22 8.04
CA PHE A 65 -0.44 -6.44 7.71
C PHE A 65 -0.94 -5.48 6.61
N PRO A 66 -0.25 -5.37 5.46
CA PRO A 66 -0.64 -4.46 4.40
C PRO A 66 -2.06 -4.75 3.89
N TYR A 67 -2.43 -6.03 3.79
CA TYR A 67 -3.75 -6.47 3.36
C TYR A 67 -4.89 -5.90 4.22
N ALA A 68 -4.75 -5.96 5.55
CA ALA A 68 -5.79 -5.53 6.47
C ALA A 68 -5.95 -4.01 6.43
N VAL A 69 -4.83 -3.28 6.45
CA VAL A 69 -4.86 -1.82 6.50
C VAL A 69 -5.23 -1.21 5.15
N CYS A 70 -4.82 -1.81 4.03
CA CYS A 70 -5.22 -1.37 2.69
C CYS A 70 -6.69 -1.67 2.43
N PHE A 71 -7.19 -2.85 2.84
CA PHE A 71 -8.63 -3.14 2.76
C PHE A 71 -9.46 -2.16 3.59
N GLN A 72 -9.01 -1.85 4.81
CA GLN A 72 -9.68 -0.90 5.71
C GLN A 72 -9.94 0.45 5.03
N ILE A 73 -8.95 1.01 4.35
CA ILE A 73 -9.06 2.31 3.67
C ILE A 73 -9.52 2.20 2.21
N ARG A 74 -9.88 1.00 1.75
CA ARG A 74 -10.28 0.70 0.36
C ARG A 74 -9.19 1.07 -0.65
N GLU A 75 -7.96 0.76 -0.31
CA GLU A 75 -6.79 0.89 -1.18
C GLU A 75 -6.60 -0.39 -1.98
N TRP A 76 -7.26 -0.47 -3.14
CA TRP A 76 -7.25 -1.68 -3.98
C TRP A 76 -5.94 -1.91 -4.74
N SER A 77 -5.12 -0.85 -4.90
CA SER A 77 -3.83 -0.90 -5.59
C SER A 77 -2.91 -1.98 -5.00
N PHE A 78 -2.96 -2.20 -3.68
CA PHE A 78 -2.20 -3.26 -3.01
C PHE A 78 -2.52 -4.64 -3.59
N PHE A 79 -3.80 -4.96 -3.75
CA PHE A 79 -4.25 -6.27 -4.23
C PHE A 79 -3.96 -6.48 -5.71
N TYR A 80 -3.98 -5.41 -6.51
CA TYR A 80 -3.55 -5.46 -7.91
C TYR A 80 -2.05 -5.72 -8.04
N TRP A 81 -1.23 -5.02 -7.26
CA TRP A 81 0.22 -5.27 -7.23
C TRP A 81 0.55 -6.67 -6.73
N LEU A 82 -0.15 -7.15 -5.71
CA LEU A 82 0.00 -8.52 -5.21
C LEU A 82 -0.34 -9.55 -6.29
N ALA A 83 -1.44 -9.37 -7.01
CA ALA A 83 -1.84 -10.28 -8.09
C ALA A 83 -0.83 -10.27 -9.25
N LEU A 84 -0.35 -9.08 -9.65
CA LEU A 84 0.65 -8.93 -10.70
C LEU A 84 1.97 -9.61 -10.32
N LEU A 85 2.51 -9.30 -9.14
CA LEU A 85 3.78 -9.87 -8.67
C LEU A 85 3.66 -11.38 -8.42
N GLY A 86 2.53 -11.85 -7.91
CA GLY A 86 2.26 -13.29 -7.77
C GLY A 86 2.23 -13.99 -9.12
N THR A 87 1.56 -13.42 -10.11
CA THR A 87 1.48 -13.99 -11.46
C THR A 87 2.86 -14.02 -12.13
N VAL A 88 3.59 -12.91 -12.10
CA VAL A 88 4.97 -12.83 -12.62
C VAL A 88 5.87 -13.83 -11.92
N GLY A 89 5.76 -13.95 -10.60
CA GLY A 89 6.54 -14.88 -9.79
C GLY A 89 6.19 -16.35 -10.01
N CYS A 90 5.04 -16.67 -10.59
CA CYS A 90 4.70 -18.02 -11.02
C CYS A 90 5.17 -18.30 -12.46
N VAL A 91 4.99 -17.34 -13.37
CA VAL A 91 5.23 -17.52 -14.81
C VAL A 91 6.72 -17.55 -15.15
N PHE A 92 7.51 -16.57 -14.67
CA PHE A 92 8.92 -16.46 -15.04
C PHE A 92 9.76 -17.66 -14.59
N PRO A 93 9.69 -18.08 -13.31
CA PRO A 93 10.35 -19.31 -12.83
C PRO A 93 9.98 -20.55 -13.63
N SER A 94 8.69 -20.72 -13.98
CA SER A 94 8.21 -21.88 -14.73
C SER A 94 8.75 -21.94 -16.17
N ILE A 95 8.93 -20.79 -16.82
CA ILE A 95 9.50 -20.73 -18.19
C ILE A 95 11.02 -20.92 -18.16
N LEU A 96 11.69 -20.39 -17.13
CA LEU A 96 13.14 -20.36 -17.05
C LEU A 96 13.75 -21.58 -16.33
N ASN A 97 12.93 -22.50 -15.81
CA ASN A 97 13.36 -23.60 -14.93
C ASN A 97 14.24 -23.11 -13.77
N ASP A 98 13.86 -21.97 -13.18
CA ASP A 98 14.59 -21.33 -12.09
C ASP A 98 13.78 -21.48 -10.79
N GLU A 99 14.36 -22.04 -9.74
CA GLU A 99 13.70 -22.23 -8.45
C GLU A 99 13.82 -21.01 -7.52
N THR A 100 14.28 -19.85 -8.03
CA THR A 100 14.48 -18.65 -7.23
C THR A 100 13.18 -18.19 -6.56
N ILE A 101 13.16 -18.26 -5.22
CA ILE A 101 12.05 -17.75 -4.40
C ILE A 101 12.10 -16.21 -4.41
N ILE A 102 11.12 -15.60 -5.07
CA ILE A 102 10.99 -14.14 -5.10
C ILE A 102 10.35 -13.67 -3.79
N TYR A 103 11.10 -12.93 -2.96
CA TYR A 103 10.63 -12.28 -1.73
C TYR A 103 9.70 -11.05 -1.99
N SER A 104 8.83 -11.14 -2.98
CA SER A 104 7.94 -10.06 -3.43
C SER A 104 7.03 -9.54 -2.31
N SER A 105 6.65 -10.39 -1.37
CA SER A 105 5.85 -10.04 -0.20
C SER A 105 6.56 -9.08 0.76
N LEU A 106 7.87 -9.25 0.99
CA LEU A 106 8.66 -8.36 1.84
C LEU A 106 8.87 -7.00 1.19
N ILE A 107 9.14 -6.99 -0.11
CA ILE A 107 9.26 -5.75 -0.89
C ILE A 107 7.94 -4.98 -0.86
N LEU A 108 6.83 -5.66 -1.14
CA LEU A 108 5.50 -5.04 -1.13
C LEU A 108 5.13 -4.54 0.27
N GLY A 109 5.44 -5.31 1.32
CA GLY A 109 5.28 -4.89 2.71
C GLY A 109 6.09 -3.62 3.02
N TYR A 110 7.36 -3.55 2.59
CA TYR A 110 8.20 -2.36 2.79
C TYR A 110 7.63 -1.14 2.06
N LEU A 111 7.27 -1.28 0.77
CA LEU A 111 6.69 -0.20 -0.04
C LEU A 111 5.43 0.36 0.63
N TYR A 112 4.50 -0.51 1.02
CA TYR A 112 3.27 -0.09 1.69
C TYR A 112 3.52 0.41 3.12
N GLY A 113 4.51 -0.12 3.82
CA GLY A 113 4.99 0.42 5.10
C GLY A 113 5.37 1.90 5.00
N CYS A 114 6.07 2.29 3.93
CA CYS A 114 6.46 3.67 3.67
C CYS A 114 5.29 4.54 3.20
N MET A 115 4.45 4.02 2.29
CA MET A 115 3.40 4.81 1.63
C MET A 115 2.08 4.88 2.40
N PHE A 116 1.81 3.95 3.32
CA PHE A 116 0.51 3.85 4.00
C PHE A 116 0.05 5.13 4.73
N PRO A 117 0.91 5.88 5.46
CA PRO A 117 0.50 7.15 6.07
C PRO A 117 -0.06 8.15 5.05
N PHE A 118 0.48 8.16 3.83
CA PHE A 118 0.03 9.01 2.73
C PHE A 118 -1.28 8.50 2.12
N PHE A 119 -1.40 7.18 1.88
CA PHE A 119 -2.66 6.57 1.43
C PHE A 119 -3.79 6.85 2.42
N ARG A 120 -3.51 6.76 3.72
CA ARG A 120 -4.47 7.04 4.77
C ARG A 120 -4.83 8.52 4.82
N TYR A 121 -3.88 9.43 4.66
CA TYR A 121 -4.18 10.86 4.54
C TYR A 121 -5.17 11.11 3.40
N LEU A 122 -4.86 10.59 2.21
CA LEU A 122 -5.70 10.72 1.00
C LEU A 122 -7.09 10.12 1.18
N ALA A 123 -7.17 8.90 1.72
CA ALA A 123 -8.45 8.24 1.94
C ALA A 123 -9.38 9.09 2.82
N ILE A 124 -8.82 9.77 3.82
CA ILE A 124 -9.63 10.62 4.68
C ILE A 124 -9.96 11.97 4.03
N THR A 125 -9.02 12.60 3.32
CA THR A 125 -9.32 13.85 2.58
C THR A 125 -10.35 13.65 1.48
N GLU A 126 -10.37 12.48 0.86
CA GLU A 126 -11.37 12.06 -0.12
C GLU A 126 -12.70 11.62 0.52
N GLY A 127 -12.81 11.61 1.85
CA GLY A 127 -14.03 11.21 2.57
C GLY A 127 -14.38 9.73 2.40
N ARG A 128 -13.40 8.85 2.12
CA ARG A 128 -13.65 7.42 1.98
C ARG A 128 -14.12 6.83 3.30
N LYS A 129 -15.21 6.07 3.26
CA LYS A 129 -15.70 5.29 4.40
C LYS A 129 -14.71 4.15 4.70
N GLU A 130 -14.11 4.17 5.88
CA GLU A 130 -13.27 3.06 6.36
C GLU A 130 -14.15 1.88 6.80
N TRP A 131 -13.67 0.67 6.54
CA TRP A 131 -14.27 -0.54 7.09
C TRP A 131 -13.87 -0.76 8.56
N PRO A 132 -14.69 -1.45 9.37
CA PRO A 132 -14.28 -1.87 10.71
C PRO A 132 -13.02 -2.74 10.67
N ARG A 133 -12.17 -2.64 11.70
CA ARG A 133 -10.87 -3.35 11.74
C ARG A 133 -11.01 -4.87 11.55
N TRP A 134 -11.97 -5.49 12.25
CA TRP A 134 -12.23 -6.93 12.15
C TRP A 134 -12.68 -7.36 10.75
N SER A 135 -13.63 -6.62 10.16
CA SER A 135 -14.06 -6.86 8.78
C SER A 135 -12.93 -6.68 7.78
N SER A 136 -12.01 -5.75 8.04
CA SER A 136 -10.86 -5.48 7.17
C SER A 136 -9.80 -6.57 7.23
N TYR A 137 -9.61 -7.16 8.41
CA TYR A 137 -8.73 -8.31 8.57
C TYR A 137 -9.23 -9.51 7.77
N ILE A 138 -10.50 -9.86 7.92
CA ILE A 138 -11.13 -10.98 7.21
C ILE A 138 -11.20 -10.71 5.70
N GLY A 139 -11.71 -9.54 5.31
CA GLY A 139 -11.82 -9.14 3.89
C GLY A 139 -10.46 -9.03 3.20
N GLY A 140 -9.43 -8.59 3.92
CA GLY A 140 -8.07 -8.54 3.41
C GLY A 140 -7.50 -9.94 3.12
N TRP A 141 -7.75 -10.93 3.98
CA TRP A 141 -7.37 -12.32 3.71
C TRP A 141 -8.09 -12.89 2.48
N ILE A 142 -9.40 -12.67 2.36
CA ILE A 142 -10.17 -13.11 1.19
C ILE A 142 -9.58 -12.52 -0.09
N MET A 143 -9.25 -11.23 -0.08
CA MET A 143 -8.64 -10.56 -1.22
C MET A 143 -7.22 -11.06 -1.53
N ILE A 144 -6.42 -11.42 -0.52
CA ILE A 144 -5.11 -12.07 -0.75
C ILE A 144 -5.30 -13.35 -1.56
N TYR A 145 -6.21 -14.24 -1.11
CA TYR A 145 -6.45 -15.50 -1.80
C TYR A 145 -6.91 -15.24 -3.24
N ALA A 146 -7.89 -14.36 -3.42
CA ALA A 146 -8.39 -14.00 -4.75
C ALA A 146 -7.30 -13.41 -5.65
N SER A 147 -6.38 -12.61 -5.11
CA SER A 147 -5.26 -12.02 -5.86
C SER A 147 -4.23 -13.06 -6.30
N ILE A 148 -3.98 -14.10 -5.51
CA ILE A 148 -2.93 -15.10 -5.80
C ILE A 148 -3.47 -16.24 -6.68
N THR A 149 -4.79 -16.52 -6.64
CA THR A 149 -5.42 -17.61 -7.42
C THR A 149 -5.02 -17.62 -8.91
N PRO A 150 -5.04 -16.50 -9.66
CA PRO A 150 -4.65 -16.50 -11.07
C PRO A 150 -3.23 -17.02 -11.30
N GLY A 151 -2.28 -16.65 -10.44
CA GLY A 151 -0.89 -17.10 -10.52
C GLY A 151 -0.76 -18.60 -10.30
N ILE A 152 -1.45 -19.16 -9.31
CA ILE A 152 -1.46 -20.61 -9.03
C ILE A 152 -2.04 -21.40 -10.21
N VAL A 153 -3.15 -20.92 -10.78
CA VAL A 153 -3.79 -21.57 -11.94
C VAL A 153 -2.83 -21.61 -13.12
N ILE A 154 -2.16 -20.50 -13.42
CA ILE A 154 -1.19 -20.44 -14.53
C ILE A 154 0.02 -21.33 -14.25
N TYR A 155 0.56 -21.33 -13.03
CA TYR A 155 1.67 -22.20 -12.64
C TYR A 155 1.34 -23.68 -12.89
N ASN A 156 0.16 -24.14 -12.46
CA ASN A 156 -0.26 -25.52 -12.66
C ASN A 156 -0.45 -25.86 -14.15
N LEU A 157 -0.91 -24.92 -14.97
CA LEU A 157 -1.04 -25.13 -16.42
C LEU A 157 0.31 -25.23 -17.15
N LEU A 158 1.35 -24.57 -16.65
CA LEU A 158 2.67 -24.56 -17.29
C LEU A 158 3.55 -25.75 -16.91
N ASN A 159 3.28 -26.39 -15.78
CA ASN A 159 4.09 -27.49 -15.23
C ASN A 159 3.39 -28.87 -15.31
N HIS A 160 2.24 -28.96 -15.99
CA HIS A 160 1.56 -30.20 -16.39
C HIS A 160 1.80 -30.49 -17.87
#